data_AF-A0A838VJ02-F1
#
_entry.id   AF-A0A838VJ02-F1
#
_cell.length_a   1.000
_cell.length_b   1.000
_cell.length_c   1.000
_cell.angle_alpha   90.00
_cell.angle_beta   90.00
_cell.angle_gamma   90.00
#
_symmetry.space_group_name_H-M   'P 1'
#
loop_
_entity.id
_entity.type
_entity.pdbx_description
1 polymer ?
#
loop_
_entity_poly.entity_id
_entity_poly.type
_entity_poly.pdbx_seq_one_letter_code
_entity_poly.pdbx_strand_id
1 'polypeptide(L)'
;PAPAMDAGRLSAFETTLGQGARLMLAGLISYGISQTLNVTLFDRLKTGTGPLVWLRGAISSVASQIVDTLFFITIAFYGVFPIGQLIVGQMIAKVTLSVVLVPFLIQGFVALGRKLDA
;
A
#
# COMPACT_ATOMS: atom_id res chain seq x y z
N PRO A 1 25.76 6.36 21.36
CA PRO A 1 26.73 6.08 20.26
C PRO A 1 27.70 4.98 20.69
N ALA A 2 27.67 3.83 20.00
CA ALA A 2 28.60 2.74 20.29
C ALA A 2 30.00 3.10 19.74
N PRO A 3 31.02 3.27 20.59
CA PRO A 3 32.29 3.89 20.23
C PRO A 3 33.23 3.05 19.34
N ALA A 4 32.75 1.93 18.78
CA ALA A 4 33.54 0.97 18.01
C ALA A 4 33.02 0.69 16.59
N MET A 5 32.00 1.42 16.11
CA MET A 5 31.52 1.28 14.74
C MET A 5 32.39 2.09 13.77
N ASP A 6 32.90 1.42 12.74
CA ASP A 6 33.57 2.04 11.60
C ASP A 6 32.71 3.18 11.00
N ALA A 7 33.35 4.30 10.65
CA ALA A 7 32.65 5.53 10.24
C ALA A 7 31.76 5.33 8.99
N GLY A 8 32.13 4.42 8.08
CA GLY A 8 31.31 4.06 6.92
C GLY A 8 30.07 3.25 7.29
N ARG A 9 30.14 2.47 8.38
CA ARG A 9 28.99 1.72 8.90
C ARG A 9 28.03 2.63 9.66
N LEU A 10 28.55 3.65 10.34
CA LEU A 10 27.73 4.62 11.07
C LEU A 10 26.88 5.46 10.12
N SER A 11 27.46 6.00 9.03
CA SER A 11 26.73 6.78 8.04
C SER A 11 25.66 5.96 7.28
N ALA A 12 25.98 4.71 6.94
CA ALA A 12 25.00 3.78 6.36
C ALA A 12 23.84 3.47 7.33
N PHE A 13 24.15 3.33 8.62
CA PHE A 13 23.16 3.07 9.66
C PHE A 13 22.22 4.27 9.85
N GLU A 14 22.77 5.49 9.95
CA GLU A 14 21.98 6.73 10.04
C GLU A 14 21.10 6.95 8.80
N THR A 15 21.63 6.69 7.61
CA THR A 15 20.87 6.79 6.35
C THR A 15 19.70 5.79 6.36
N THR A 16 19.96 4.54 6.73
CA THR A 16 18.94 3.48 6.75
C THR A 16 17.88 3.76 7.82
N LEU A 17 18.26 4.20 9.01
CA LEU A 17 17.33 4.56 10.08
C LEU A 17 16.51 5.80 9.76
N GLY A 18 17.12 6.84 9.20
CA GLY A 18 16.42 8.05 8.76
C GLY A 18 15.40 7.72 7.67
N GLN A 19 15.78 6.86 6.72
CA GLN A 19 14.87 6.38 5.69
C GLN A 19 13.77 5.48 6.26
N GLY A 20 14.09 4.61 7.21
CA GLY A 20 13.11 3.79 7.93
C GLY A 20 12.07 4.63 8.67
N ALA A 21 12.49 5.63 9.44
CA ALA A 21 11.58 6.54 10.14
C ALA A 21 10.67 7.31 9.17
N ARG A 22 11.23 7.76 8.04
CA ARG A 22 10.47 8.43 6.98
C ARG A 22 9.44 7.51 6.33
N LEU A 23 9.78 6.26 6.06
CA LEU A 23 8.86 5.24 5.54
C LEU A 23 7.71 4.97 6.51
N MET A 24 8.00 4.90 7.81
CA MET A 24 6.98 4.72 8.85
C MET A 24 6.01 5.90 8.89
N LEU A 25 6.52 7.13 8.87
CA LEU A 25 5.68 8.34 8.82
C LEU A 25 4.85 8.43 7.54
N ALA A 26 5.44 8.10 6.39
CA ALA A 26 4.73 8.03 5.12
C ALA A 26 3.58 7.03 5.17
N GLY A 27 3.83 5.83 5.72
CA GLY A 27 2.82 4.80 5.91
C GLY A 27 1.66 5.27 6.79
N LEU A 28 1.96 5.89 7.93
CA LEU A 28 0.94 6.38 8.86
C LEU A 28 0.04 7.45 8.21
N ILE A 29 0.64 8.45 7.57
CA ILE A 29 -0.10 9.55 6.93
C ILE A 29 -0.91 9.04 5.74
N SER A 30 -0.28 8.25 4.88
CA SER A 30 -0.92 7.66 3.70
C SER A 30 -2.13 6.83 4.07
N TYR A 31 -1.95 5.90 5.02
CA TYR A 31 -3.02 5.02 5.46
C TYR A 31 -4.18 5.81 6.09
N GLY A 32 -3.87 6.79 6.94
CA GLY A 32 -4.88 7.63 7.58
C GLY A 32 -5.75 8.37 6.54
N ILE A 33 -5.12 9.09 5.61
CA ILE A 33 -5.82 9.84 4.57
C ILE A 33 -6.64 8.90 3.68
N SER A 34 -6.04 7.79 3.26
CA SER A 34 -6.64 6.87 2.30
C SER A 34 -7.82 6.11 2.90
N GLN A 35 -7.75 5.69 4.16
CA GLN A 35 -8.90 5.07 4.81
C GLN A 35 -10.01 6.04 5.13
N THR A 36 -9.70 7.28 5.54
CA THR A 36 -10.74 8.30 5.71
C THR A 36 -11.43 8.57 4.38
N LEU A 37 -10.69 8.67 3.28
CA LEU A 37 -11.24 8.84 1.94
C LEU A 37 -12.11 7.64 1.54
N ASN A 38 -11.65 6.42 1.79
CA ASN A 38 -12.38 5.20 1.47
C ASN A 38 -13.73 5.12 2.19
N VAL A 39 -13.73 5.34 3.51
CA VAL A 39 -14.96 5.31 4.30
C VAL A 39 -15.91 6.43 3.87
N THR A 40 -15.39 7.64 3.62
CA THR A 40 -16.20 8.79 3.19
C THR A 40 -16.82 8.56 1.81
N LEU A 41 -16.06 8.05 0.85
CA LEU A 41 -16.56 7.73 -0.49
C LEU A 41 -17.56 6.58 -0.44
N PHE A 42 -17.24 5.51 0.30
CA PHE A 42 -18.12 4.37 0.45
C PHE A 42 -19.46 4.78 1.07
N ASP A 43 -19.45 5.54 2.17
CA ASP A 43 -20.66 5.98 2.85
C ASP A 43 -21.50 6.91 1.98
N ARG A 44 -20.86 7.85 1.27
CA ARG A 44 -21.54 8.72 0.27
C ARG A 44 -22.12 7.95 -0.92
N LEU A 45 -21.51 6.83 -1.30
CA LEU A 45 -21.96 6.03 -2.44
C LEU A 45 -22.98 4.95 -2.03
N LYS A 46 -23.10 4.64 -0.73
CA LYS A 46 -24.01 3.63 -0.17
C LYS A 46 -25.46 4.10 -0.10
N THR A 47 -25.75 5.40 -0.25
CA THR A 47 -27.11 6.01 -0.18
C THR A 47 -28.00 5.72 -1.40
N GLY A 48 -28.00 4.48 -1.89
CA GLY A 48 -28.96 4.00 -2.89
C GLY A 48 -29.10 2.48 -2.85
N THR A 49 -30.32 1.98 -2.65
CA THR A 49 -30.67 0.57 -2.73
C THR A 49 -30.77 0.14 -4.20
N GLY A 50 -29.71 -0.47 -4.74
CA GLY A 50 -29.69 -0.98 -6.11
C GLY A 50 -28.62 -2.03 -6.37
N PRO A 51 -28.69 -2.76 -7.51
CA PRO A 51 -27.78 -3.87 -7.83
C PRO A 51 -26.33 -3.44 -8.13
N LEU A 52 -26.05 -2.13 -8.21
CA LEU A 52 -24.72 -1.57 -8.54
C LEU A 52 -23.92 -1.09 -7.31
N VAL A 53 -24.35 -1.43 -6.09
CA VAL A 53 -23.63 -1.09 -4.84
C VAL A 53 -22.21 -1.65 -4.83
N TRP A 54 -21.97 -2.82 -5.44
CA TRP A 54 -20.64 -3.41 -5.58
C TRP A 54 -19.70 -2.56 -6.46
N LEU A 55 -20.21 -2.01 -7.57
CA LEU A 55 -19.42 -1.18 -8.49
C LEU A 55 -18.97 0.12 -7.81
N ARG A 56 -19.87 0.69 -7.01
CA ARG A 56 -19.60 1.87 -6.21
C ARG A 56 -18.56 1.61 -5.11
N GLY A 57 -18.64 0.48 -4.42
CA GLY A 57 -17.64 0.05 -3.45
C GLY A 57 -16.26 -0.21 -4.09
N ALA A 58 -16.27 -0.78 -5.30
CA ALA A 58 -15.05 -0.97 -6.08
C ALA A 58 -14.41 0.37 -6.49
N ILE A 59 -15.19 1.35 -6.94
CA ILE A 59 -14.71 2.70 -7.28
C ILE A 59 -14.10 3.39 -6.04
N SER A 60 -14.78 3.33 -4.88
CA SER A 60 -14.24 3.87 -3.63
C SER A 60 -12.89 3.24 -3.26
N SER A 61 -12.81 1.91 -3.38
CA SER A 61 -11.60 1.16 -3.05
C SER A 61 -10.44 1.48 -3.99
N VAL A 62 -10.72 1.56 -5.30
CA VAL A 62 -9.72 1.94 -6.32
C VAL A 62 -9.23 3.36 -6.09
N ALA A 63 -10.14 4.32 -5.89
CA ALA A 63 -9.77 5.71 -5.62
C ALA A 63 -8.88 5.82 -4.37
N SER A 64 -9.21 5.08 -3.31
CA SER A 64 -8.45 5.08 -2.07
C SER A 64 -7.08 4.44 -2.22
N GLN A 65 -6.95 3.37 -3.00
CA GLN A 65 -5.64 2.76 -3.29
C GLN A 65 -4.73 3.66 -4.13
N ILE A 66 -5.31 4.44 -5.05
CA ILE A 66 -4.56 5.42 -5.84
C ILE A 66 -4.03 6.51 -4.91
N VAL A 67 -4.90 7.06 -4.04
CA VAL A 67 -4.51 8.08 -3.05
C VAL A 67 -3.43 7.54 -2.11
N ASP A 68 -3.58 6.31 -1.60
CA ASP A 68 -2.58 5.67 -0.75
C ASP A 68 -1.22 5.57 -1.45
N THR A 69 -1.21 5.04 -2.67
CA THR A 69 0.04 4.87 -3.42
C THR A 69 0.70 6.22 -3.70
N LEU A 70 -0.07 7.25 -4.05
CA LEU A 70 0.44 8.59 -4.32
C LEU A 70 1.02 9.24 -3.06
N PHE A 71 0.28 9.26 -1.95
CA PHE A 71 0.73 9.88 -0.71
C PHE A 71 1.92 9.13 -0.11
N PHE A 72 1.88 7.79 -0.08
CA PHE A 72 2.98 6.98 0.40
C PHE A 72 4.26 7.24 -0.38
N ILE A 73 4.24 7.11 -1.71
CA ILE A 73 5.43 7.27 -2.54
C ILE A 73 5.95 8.71 -2.45
N THR A 74 5.06 9.70 -2.47
CA THR A 74 5.45 11.11 -2.35
C THR A 74 6.13 11.35 -1.01
N ILE A 75 5.50 11.04 0.12
CA ILE A 75 6.08 11.34 1.42
C ILE A 75 7.35 10.52 1.68
N ALA A 76 7.37 9.25 1.29
CA ALA A 76 8.50 8.35 1.50
C ALA A 76 9.75 8.72 0.68
N PHE A 77 9.58 9.17 -0.56
CA PHE A 77 10.70 9.29 -1.52
C PHE A 77 10.93 10.70 -2.07
N TYR A 78 10.11 11.69 -1.71
CA TYR A 78 10.27 13.08 -2.16
C TYR A 78 11.68 13.63 -1.85
N GLY A 79 12.39 14.08 -2.88
CA GLY A 79 13.73 14.65 -2.76
C GLY A 79 14.88 13.65 -2.51
N VAL A 80 14.61 12.34 -2.51
CA VAL A 80 15.66 11.30 -2.30
C VAL A 80 15.88 10.45 -3.56
N PHE A 81 14.80 10.12 -4.27
CA PHE A 81 14.87 9.28 -5.48
C PHE A 81 14.04 9.86 -6.64
N PRO A 82 14.38 9.54 -7.91
CA PRO A 82 13.53 9.84 -9.05
C PRO A 82 12.21 9.05 -8.97
N ILE A 83 11.15 9.75 -8.56
CA ILE A 83 9.84 9.18 -8.21
C ILE A 83 9.20 8.42 -9.39
N GLY A 84 9.45 8.86 -10.63
CA GLY A 84 8.88 8.24 -11.83
C GLY A 84 9.30 6.78 -12.04
N GLN A 85 10.58 6.47 -11.88
CA GLN A 85 11.07 5.08 -12.05
C GLN A 85 10.59 4.17 -10.91
N LEU A 86 10.48 4.70 -9.69
CA LEU A 86 9.92 4.00 -8.54
C LEU A 86 8.44 3.64 -8.75
N ILE A 87 7.64 4.56 -9.27
CA ILE A 87 6.22 4.31 -9.58
C ILE A 87 6.09 3.20 -10.62
N VAL A 88 6.88 3.25 -11.70
CA VAL A 88 6.87 2.20 -12.75
C VAL A 88 7.31 0.86 -12.17
N GLY A 89 8.40 0.82 -11.40
CA GLY A 89 8.89 -0.40 -10.76
C GLY A 89 7.87 -1.01 -9.80
N GLN A 90 7.22 -0.18 -8.97
CA GLN A 90 6.17 -0.66 -8.06
C GLN A 90 4.92 -1.13 -8.79
N MET A 91 4.53 -0.47 -9.88
CA MET A 91 3.38 -0.88 -10.69
C MET A 91 3.64 -2.24 -11.34
N ILE A 92 4.82 -2.43 -11.97
CA ILE A 92 5.22 -3.72 -12.54
C ILE A 92 5.24 -4.80 -11.46
N ALA A 93 5.90 -4.53 -10.33
CA ALA A 93 5.98 -5.47 -9.22
C ALA A 93 4.59 -5.86 -8.67
N LYS A 94 3.70 -4.88 -8.45
CA LYS A 94 2.32 -5.13 -8.01
C LYS A 94 1.54 -5.96 -9.03
N VAL A 95 1.68 -5.66 -10.32
CA VAL A 95 0.98 -6.40 -11.38
C VAL A 95 1.51 -7.83 -11.49
N THR A 96 2.82 -8.03 -11.53
CA THR A 96 3.43 -9.37 -11.56
C THR A 96 3.04 -10.18 -10.34
N LEU A 97 3.15 -9.59 -9.14
CA LEU A 97 2.74 -10.23 -7.90
C LEU A 97 1.25 -10.58 -7.94
N SER A 98 0.40 -9.70 -8.45
CA SER A 98 -1.04 -9.97 -8.57
C SER A 98 -1.32 -11.15 -9.49
N VAL A 99 -0.75 -11.15 -10.70
CA VAL A 99 -0.95 -12.20 -11.70
C VAL A 99 -0.46 -13.57 -11.19
N VAL A 100 0.66 -13.60 -10.45
CA VAL A 100 1.23 -14.85 -9.94
C VAL A 100 0.55 -15.29 -8.65
N LEU A 101 0.35 -14.40 -7.68
CA LEU A 101 -0.04 -14.78 -6.32
C LEU A 101 -1.56 -14.88 -6.16
N VAL A 102 -2.34 -13.99 -6.80
CA VAL A 102 -3.80 -13.92 -6.60
C VAL A 102 -4.51 -15.20 -7.03
N PRO A 103 -4.23 -15.81 -8.20
CA PRO A 103 -4.91 -17.04 -8.60
C PRO A 103 -4.66 -18.20 -7.62
N PHE A 104 -3.41 -18.34 -7.16
CA PHE A 104 -3.02 -19.38 -6.20
C PHE A 104 -3.66 -19.15 -4.83
N LEU A 105 -3.67 -17.91 -4.35
CA LEU A 105 -4.31 -17.57 -3.07
C LEU A 105 -5.82 -17.84 -3.11
N ILE A 106 -6.52 -17.43 -4.17
CA ILE A 106 -7.97 -17.68 -4.31
C ILE A 106 -8.26 -19.18 -4.28
N GLN A 107 -7.52 -19.97 -5.06
CA GLN A 107 -7.69 -21.42 -5.08
C GLN A 107 -7.44 -22.05 -3.70
N GLY A 108 -6.39 -21.60 -3.00
CA GLY A 108 -6.07 -22.04 -1.65
C GLY A 108 -7.16 -21.70 -0.62
N PHE A 109 -7.63 -20.44 -0.60
CA PHE A 109 -8.67 -20.00 0.32
C PHE A 109 -10.01 -20.68 0.06
N VAL A 110 -10.39 -20.89 -1.20
CA VAL A 110 -11.63 -21.62 -1.55
C VAL A 110 -11.52 -23.08 -1.16
N ALA A 111 -10.38 -23.72 -1.37
CA ALA A 111 -10.16 -25.11 -0.95
C ALA A 111 -10.20 -25.26 0.58
N LEU A 112 -9.65 -24.29 1.32
CA LEU A 112 -9.69 -24.27 2.78
C LEU A 112 -11.12 -24.05 3.30
N GLY A 113 -11.86 -23.10 2.73
CA GLY A 113 -13.26 -22.85 3.09
C GLY A 113 -14.12 -24.11 2.91
N ARG A 114 -13.99 -24.79 1.76
CA ARG A 114 -14.70 -26.05 1.50
C ARG A 114 -14.33 -27.18 2.47
N LYS A 115 -13.12 -27.19 3.01
CA LYS A 115 -12.69 -28.17 4.03
C LYS A 115 -13.24 -27.86 5.43
N LEU A 116 -13.48 -26.60 5.75
CA LEU A 116 -14.03 -26.18 7.04
C LEU A 116 -15.57 -26.28 7.07
N ASP A 117 -16.21 -26.18 5.91
CA ASP A 117 -17.66 -26.37 5.75
C ASP A 117 -18.08 -27.86 5.69
N ALA A 118 -17.13 -28.81 5.68
CA ALA A 118 -17.35 -30.25 5.61
C ALA A 118 -17.13 -30.93 6.98
#